data_AF-A0A9E8MUC0-F1
#
_entry.id   AF-A0A9E8MUC0-F1
#
_cell.length_a   1.000
_cell.length_b   1.000
_cell.length_c   1.000
_cell.angle_alpha   90.00
_cell.angle_beta   90.00
_cell.angle_gamma   90.00
#
_symmetry.space_group_name_H-M   'P 1'
#
loop_
_entity.id
_entity.type
_entity.pdbx_description
1 polymer ?
#
loop_
_entity_poly.entity_id
_entity_poly.type
_entity_poly.pdbx_seq_one_letter_code
_entity_poly.pdbx_strand_id
1 'polypeptide(L)'
;MILENDDKLISKVTVRLKRTDNNTVIGTGILYYQDSLKDKIYIFTTAHSLFNDSDEFKEKLDSIDIDVFNDNSNRYETITVNNIDERLISKDKDSDFAIIIIEKELIENLVGEIPKIKVAKERLDFSKFVCKGFPMATMGKELDVIYPIWKQRMTEVDKFQLELTETYTEFNMKGFSRWWNFYGCK
;
A
#
# COMPACT_ATOMS: atom_id res chain seq x y z
N MET A 1 15.66 -6.17 12.25
CA MET A 1 15.53 -7.18 11.19
C MET A 1 14.22 -7.90 11.42
N ILE A 2 13.36 -7.94 10.42
CA ILE A 2 12.05 -8.58 10.47
C ILE A 2 12.21 -10.11 10.43
N LEU A 3 11.32 -10.86 11.09
CA LEU A 3 11.30 -12.32 11.01
C LEU A 3 10.84 -12.76 9.62
N GLU A 4 11.36 -13.88 9.11
CA GLU A 4 11.05 -14.38 7.76
C GLU A 4 9.53 -14.57 7.52
N ASN A 5 8.80 -15.02 8.55
CA ASN A 5 7.35 -15.20 8.47
C ASN A 5 6.60 -13.87 8.34
N ASP A 6 7.04 -12.84 9.07
CA ASP A 6 6.45 -11.51 8.98
C ASP A 6 6.79 -10.88 7.62
N ASP A 7 7.99 -11.12 7.12
CA ASP A 7 8.42 -10.67 5.79
C ASP A 7 7.52 -11.21 4.67
N LYS A 8 7.28 -12.53 4.70
CA LYS A 8 6.38 -13.23 3.77
C LYS A 8 4.94 -12.73 3.90
N LEU A 9 4.45 -12.58 5.14
CA LEU A 9 3.11 -12.07 5.41
C LEU A 9 2.91 -10.68 4.78
N ILE A 10 3.85 -9.77 5.01
CA ILE A 10 3.80 -8.41 4.46
C ILE A 10 3.80 -8.43 2.93
N SER A 11 4.64 -9.26 2.32
CA SER A 11 4.71 -9.38 0.86
C SER A 11 3.37 -9.83 0.26
N LYS A 12 2.66 -10.75 0.92
CA LYS A 12 1.34 -11.23 0.46
C LYS A 12 0.23 -10.19 0.53
N VAL A 13 0.26 -9.32 1.55
CA VAL A 13 -0.75 -8.26 1.68
C VAL A 13 -0.41 -7.00 0.89
N THR A 14 0.82 -6.86 0.42
CA THR A 14 1.24 -5.68 -0.33
C THR A 14 0.93 -5.87 -1.82
N VAL A 15 0.25 -4.89 -2.41
CA VAL A 15 -0.14 -4.92 -3.83
C VAL A 15 0.49 -3.79 -4.62
N ARG A 16 0.72 -4.03 -5.90
CA ARG A 16 1.21 -3.01 -6.84
C ARG A 16 0.05 -2.47 -7.66
N LEU A 17 -0.07 -1.15 -7.72
CA LEU A 17 -1.05 -0.47 -8.56
C LEU A 17 -0.38 -0.04 -9.87
N LYS A 18 -1.06 -0.28 -10.98
CA LYS A 18 -0.61 0.08 -12.33
C LYS A 18 -1.73 0.74 -13.11
N ARG A 19 -1.37 1.52 -14.12
CA ARG A 19 -2.35 1.98 -15.11
C ARG A 19 -2.68 0.86 -16.08
N THR A 20 -3.96 0.72 -16.38
CA THR A 20 -4.44 -0.27 -17.37
C THR A 20 -4.04 0.10 -18.81
N ASP A 21 -3.81 1.39 -19.10
CA ASP A 21 -3.49 1.88 -20.46
C ASP A 21 -2.05 1.55 -20.92
N ASN A 22 -1.07 1.59 -20.01
CA ASN A 22 0.35 1.49 -20.34
C ASN A 22 1.16 0.67 -19.34
N ASN A 23 0.51 0.02 -18.37
CA ASN A 23 1.13 -0.84 -17.35
C ASN A 23 2.17 -0.11 -16.46
N THR A 24 2.15 1.23 -16.45
CA THR A 24 3.04 2.03 -15.59
C THR A 24 2.62 1.88 -14.14
N VAL A 25 3.60 1.66 -13.27
CA VAL A 25 3.37 1.57 -11.81
C VAL A 25 3.06 2.95 -11.26
N ILE A 26 1.92 3.05 -10.57
CA ILE A 26 1.38 4.31 -10.04
C ILE A 26 1.30 4.33 -8.53
N GLY A 27 1.45 3.18 -7.86
CA GLY A 27 1.41 3.14 -6.41
C GLY A 27 1.55 1.74 -5.81
N THR A 28 1.44 1.74 -4.48
CA THR A 28 1.43 0.55 -3.63
C THR A 28 0.17 0.60 -2.77
N GLY A 29 -0.44 -0.56 -2.50
CA GLY A 29 -1.54 -0.67 -1.55
C GLY A 29 -1.39 -1.84 -0.58
N ILE A 30 -2.30 -1.94 0.38
CA ILE A 30 -2.42 -3.08 1.30
C ILE A 30 -3.79 -3.72 1.18
N LEU A 31 -3.83 -5.05 1.02
CA LEU A 31 -5.01 -5.87 1.22
C LEU A 31 -5.37 -5.96 2.71
N TYR A 32 -6.61 -5.61 3.00
CA TYR A 32 -7.18 -5.76 4.33
C TYR A 32 -8.50 -6.52 4.27
N TYR A 33 -8.58 -7.54 5.10
CA TYR A 33 -9.76 -8.37 5.27
C TYR A 33 -9.96 -8.75 6.75
N GLN A 34 -11.22 -8.80 7.17
CA GLN A 34 -11.70 -9.32 8.44
C GLN A 34 -13.05 -9.98 8.21
N ASP A 35 -13.40 -11.01 8.98
CA ASP A 35 -14.67 -11.76 8.81
C ASP A 35 -15.91 -10.85 8.93
N SER A 36 -15.82 -9.78 9.71
CA SER A 36 -16.89 -8.80 9.87
C SER A 36 -17.18 -7.97 8.62
N LEU A 37 -16.33 -8.04 7.59
CA LEU A 37 -16.41 -7.22 6.37
C LEU A 37 -17.22 -7.86 5.24
N LYS A 38 -18.03 -8.89 5.54
CA LYS A 38 -19.01 -9.49 4.60
C LYS A 38 -18.39 -9.87 3.24
N ASP A 39 -17.29 -10.61 3.28
CA ASP A 39 -16.60 -11.10 2.08
C ASP A 39 -16.13 -10.00 1.12
N LYS A 40 -15.84 -8.81 1.65
CA LYS A 40 -15.18 -7.72 0.94
C LYS A 40 -13.73 -7.58 1.37
N ILE A 41 -12.89 -7.23 0.40
CA ILE A 41 -11.50 -6.84 0.62
C ILE A 41 -11.37 -5.37 0.38
N TYR A 42 -10.63 -4.74 1.27
CA TYR A 42 -10.33 -3.32 1.26
C TYR A 42 -8.88 -3.17 0.87
N ILE A 43 -8.63 -2.46 -0.22
CA ILE A 43 -7.28 -2.09 -0.62
C ILE A 43 -7.08 -0.64 -0.22
N PHE A 44 -6.22 -0.45 0.79
CA PHE A 44 -5.80 0.88 1.20
C PHE A 44 -4.63 1.33 0.33
N THR A 45 -4.73 2.53 -0.23
CA THR A 45 -3.71 3.14 -1.09
C THR A 45 -3.73 4.66 -0.91
N THR A 46 -2.86 5.38 -1.59
CA THR A 46 -2.90 6.84 -1.70
C THR A 46 -3.96 7.30 -2.69
N ALA A 47 -4.54 8.47 -2.45
CA ALA A 47 -5.50 9.07 -3.36
C ALA A 47 -4.81 9.52 -4.65
N HIS A 48 -3.64 10.18 -4.55
CA HIS A 48 -2.96 10.73 -5.73
C HIS A 48 -2.58 9.68 -6.76
N SER A 49 -2.38 8.41 -6.35
CA SER A 49 -2.12 7.31 -7.28
C SER A 49 -3.29 7.00 -8.21
N LEU A 50 -4.49 7.47 -7.87
CA LEU A 50 -5.72 7.24 -8.63
C LEU A 50 -6.05 8.39 -9.59
N PHE A 51 -5.16 9.37 -9.74
CA PHE A 51 -5.34 10.55 -10.58
C PHE A 51 -4.13 10.78 -11.50
N ASN A 52 -4.38 11.19 -12.74
CA ASN A 52 -3.34 11.59 -13.70
C ASN A 52 -2.57 12.82 -13.21
N ASP A 53 -3.29 13.75 -12.57
CA ASP A 53 -2.78 15.03 -12.09
C ASP A 53 -2.31 14.96 -10.62
N SER A 54 -2.19 13.75 -10.06
CA SER A 54 -1.66 13.48 -8.73
C SER A 54 -2.36 14.27 -7.62
N ASP A 55 -1.76 15.37 -7.16
CA ASP A 55 -2.18 16.14 -5.99
C ASP A 55 -3.26 17.20 -6.30
N GLU A 56 -3.61 17.35 -7.58
CA GLU A 56 -4.65 18.26 -8.02
C GLU A 56 -6.05 17.63 -7.98
N PHE A 57 -6.12 16.29 -7.99
CA PHE A 57 -7.35 15.49 -7.84
C PHE A 57 -8.48 15.82 -8.83
N LYS A 58 -8.16 16.25 -10.06
CA LYS A 58 -9.15 16.61 -11.10
C LYS A 58 -9.32 15.52 -12.15
N GLU A 59 -8.26 14.79 -12.47
CA GLU A 59 -8.25 13.81 -13.56
C GLU A 59 -8.15 12.38 -13.03
N LYS A 60 -9.27 11.86 -12.52
CA LYS A 60 -9.32 10.50 -11.99
C LYS A 60 -9.12 9.46 -13.09
N LEU A 61 -8.42 8.38 -12.76
CA LEU A 61 -8.31 7.20 -13.60
C LEU A 61 -9.66 6.45 -13.67
N ASP A 62 -10.08 6.06 -14.87
CA ASP A 62 -11.29 5.27 -15.09
C ASP A 62 -11.13 3.81 -14.60
N SER A 63 -9.91 3.29 -14.76
CA SER A 63 -9.52 1.94 -14.38
C SER A 63 -8.07 1.87 -13.91
N ILE A 64 -7.79 0.90 -13.05
CA ILE A 64 -6.45 0.55 -12.61
C ILE A 64 -6.27 -0.96 -12.61
N ASP A 65 -5.03 -1.40 -12.76
CA ASP A 65 -4.63 -2.79 -12.60
C ASP A 65 -3.97 -2.96 -11.24
N ILE A 66 -4.34 -4.02 -10.53
CA ILE A 66 -3.82 -4.35 -9.20
C ILE A 66 -3.15 -5.71 -9.29
N ASP A 67 -1.86 -5.72 -9.02
CA ASP A 67 -1.02 -6.91 -8.99
C ASP A 67 -0.94 -7.45 -7.56
N VAL A 68 -1.34 -8.71 -7.39
CA VAL A 68 -1.34 -9.43 -6.11
C VAL A 68 -0.41 -10.63 -6.20
N PHE A 69 0.41 -10.85 -5.17
CA PHE A 69 1.38 -11.94 -5.17
C PHE A 69 0.70 -13.30 -4.95
N ASN A 70 0.97 -14.25 -5.85
CA ASN A 70 0.53 -15.64 -5.77
C ASN A 70 1.70 -16.54 -5.38
N ASP A 71 1.65 -17.10 -4.17
CA ASP A 71 2.66 -18.02 -3.65
C ASP A 71 2.83 -19.29 -4.50
N ASN A 72 1.75 -19.81 -5.09
CA ASN A 72 1.78 -21.06 -5.83
C ASN A 72 2.51 -20.89 -7.16
N SER A 73 2.29 -19.76 -7.85
CA SER A 73 2.96 -19.45 -9.12
C SER A 73 4.28 -18.67 -8.94
N ASN A 74 4.55 -18.18 -7.72
CA ASN A 74 5.66 -17.29 -7.38
C ASN A 74 5.71 -16.05 -8.30
N ARG A 75 4.54 -15.50 -8.63
CA ARG A 75 4.36 -14.38 -9.57
C ARG A 75 3.23 -13.47 -9.09
N TYR A 76 3.20 -12.26 -9.65
CA TYR A 76 2.08 -11.35 -9.46
C TYR A 76 0.98 -11.65 -10.48
N GLU A 77 -0.25 -11.81 -9.99
CA GLU A 77 -1.46 -11.95 -10.80
C GLU A 77 -2.21 -10.61 -10.81
N THR A 78 -2.79 -10.24 -11.95
CA THR A 78 -3.40 -8.92 -12.14
C THR A 78 -4.93 -8.99 -12.09
N ILE A 79 -5.55 -8.03 -11.40
CA ILE A 79 -6.98 -7.73 -11.48
C ILE A 79 -7.17 -6.30 -11.98
N THR A 80 -8.02 -6.13 -12.99
CA THR A 80 -8.47 -4.80 -13.42
C THR A 80 -9.67 -4.36 -12.61
N VAL A 81 -9.57 -3.21 -11.97
CA VAL A 81 -10.65 -2.55 -11.24
C VAL A 81 -11.13 -1.35 -12.04
N ASN A 82 -12.42 -1.36 -12.35
CA ASN A 82 -13.09 -0.27 -13.05
C ASN A 82 -13.97 0.51 -12.07
N ASN A 83 -14.31 1.77 -12.41
CA ASN A 83 -15.30 2.57 -11.69
C ASN A 83 -14.98 2.75 -10.20
N ILE A 84 -13.77 3.23 -9.89
CA ILE A 84 -13.37 3.50 -8.51
C ILE A 84 -14.33 4.51 -7.86
N ASP A 85 -14.91 4.14 -6.71
CA ASP A 85 -15.88 4.94 -5.96
C ASP A 85 -15.21 6.18 -5.37
N GLU A 86 -15.58 7.36 -5.89
CA GLU A 86 -15.00 8.63 -5.45
C GLU A 86 -15.28 8.97 -4.00
N ARG A 87 -16.34 8.40 -3.40
CA ARG A 87 -16.69 8.64 -2.00
C ARG A 87 -15.68 8.00 -1.05
N LEU A 88 -14.86 7.08 -1.55
CA LEU A 88 -13.83 6.37 -0.81
C LEU A 88 -12.43 6.93 -1.07
N ILE A 89 -12.34 8.09 -1.70
CA ILE A 89 -11.10 8.81 -2.00
C ILE A 89 -11.09 10.11 -1.21
N SER A 90 -10.08 10.30 -0.36
CA SER A 90 -9.83 11.57 0.30
C SER A 90 -9.10 12.52 -0.66
N LYS A 91 -9.73 13.65 -1.00
CA LYS A 91 -9.16 14.71 -1.86
C LYS A 91 -8.52 15.84 -1.04
N ASP A 92 -8.17 15.56 0.21
CA ASP A 92 -7.51 16.49 1.13
C ASP A 92 -5.98 16.27 1.07
N LYS A 93 -5.23 17.36 0.86
CA LYS A 93 -3.75 17.34 0.77
C LYS A 93 -3.10 16.88 2.08
N ASP A 94 -3.76 17.09 3.21
CA ASP A 94 -3.27 16.61 4.52
C ASP A 94 -3.68 15.16 4.81
N SER A 95 -4.53 14.58 3.98
CA SER A 95 -5.09 13.26 4.13
C SER A 95 -5.15 12.54 2.78
N ASP A 96 -3.99 12.13 2.27
CA ASP A 96 -3.84 11.43 1.00
C ASP A 96 -4.09 9.92 1.15
N PHE A 97 -5.36 9.51 1.16
CA PHE A 97 -5.73 8.09 1.19
C PHE A 97 -6.94 7.78 0.31
N ALA A 98 -6.99 6.55 -0.19
CA ALA A 98 -8.13 5.99 -0.88
C ALA A 98 -8.35 4.53 -0.51
N ILE A 99 -9.60 4.09 -0.64
CA ILE A 99 -10.03 2.73 -0.36
C ILE A 99 -10.70 2.17 -1.62
N ILE A 100 -10.20 1.04 -2.09
CA ILE A 100 -10.83 0.26 -3.17
C ILE A 100 -11.46 -0.97 -2.55
N ILE A 101 -12.72 -1.27 -2.91
CA ILE A 101 -13.45 -2.42 -2.41
C ILE A 101 -13.56 -3.46 -3.52
N ILE A 102 -13.15 -4.70 -3.23
CA ILE A 102 -13.20 -5.83 -4.17
C ILE A 102 -13.89 -7.01 -3.49
N GLU A 103 -14.61 -7.83 -4.27
CA GLU A 103 -15.12 -9.11 -3.80
C GLU A 103 -13.96 -10.02 -3.39
N LYS A 104 -14.03 -10.61 -2.19
CA LYS A 104 -13.02 -11.52 -1.67
C LYS A 104 -12.74 -12.68 -2.61
N GLU A 105 -13.80 -13.26 -3.18
CA GLU A 105 -13.72 -14.39 -4.10
C GLU A 105 -12.83 -14.09 -5.32
N LEU A 106 -12.84 -12.86 -5.84
CA LEU A 106 -12.00 -12.48 -7.00
C LEU A 106 -10.52 -12.58 -6.70
N ILE A 107 -10.10 -12.19 -5.48
CA ILE A 107 -8.70 -12.25 -5.07
C ILE A 107 -8.35 -13.68 -4.66
N GLU A 108 -9.21 -14.36 -3.90
CA GLU A 108 -8.95 -15.73 -3.44
C GLU A 108 -8.84 -16.73 -4.59
N ASN A 109 -9.60 -16.53 -5.67
CA ASN A 109 -9.48 -17.34 -6.88
C ASN A 109 -8.11 -17.21 -7.56
N LEU A 110 -7.38 -16.11 -7.32
CA LEU A 110 -6.03 -15.91 -7.85
C LEU A 110 -4.95 -16.41 -6.91
N VAL A 111 -5.03 -16.04 -5.63
CA VAL A 111 -3.90 -16.20 -4.69
C VAL A 111 -4.16 -17.19 -3.54
N GLY A 112 -5.37 -17.75 -3.47
CA GLY A 112 -5.81 -18.59 -2.35
C GLY A 112 -6.21 -17.76 -1.12
N GLU A 113 -6.09 -18.35 0.07
CA GLU A 113 -6.50 -17.69 1.31
C GLU A 113 -5.70 -16.41 1.57
N ILE A 114 -6.42 -15.33 1.85
CA ILE A 114 -5.82 -14.01 2.06
C ILE A 114 -5.51 -13.84 3.55
N PRO A 115 -4.25 -13.55 3.89
CA PRO A 115 -3.86 -13.44 5.28
C PRO A 115 -4.56 -12.26 5.98
N LYS A 116 -5.01 -12.50 7.22
CA LYS A 116 -5.59 -11.48 8.07
C LYS A 116 -4.51 -10.72 8.82
N ILE A 117 -4.50 -9.40 8.69
CA ILE A 117 -3.59 -8.49 9.41
C ILE A 117 -4.36 -7.65 10.43
N LYS A 118 -3.69 -7.27 11.52
CA LYS A 118 -4.25 -6.40 12.56
C LYS A 118 -3.88 -4.95 12.28
N VAL A 119 -4.85 -4.05 12.40
CA VAL A 119 -4.60 -2.60 12.35
C VAL A 119 -4.22 -2.12 13.75
N ALA A 120 -3.04 -1.52 13.87
CA ALA A 120 -2.64 -0.83 15.09
C ALA A 120 -3.26 0.58 15.10
N LYS A 121 -4.25 0.80 15.97
CA LYS A 121 -4.92 2.11 16.12
C LYS A 121 -4.16 3.08 17.03
N GLU A 122 -3.38 2.53 17.96
CA GLU A 122 -2.61 3.29 18.93
C GLU A 122 -1.18 2.78 18.95
N ARG A 123 -0.27 3.65 19.38
CA ARG A 123 1.11 3.28 19.67
C ARG A 123 1.13 2.31 20.85
N LEU A 124 1.19 1.03 20.54
CA LEU A 124 1.97 0.10 21.35
C LEU A 124 3.45 0.55 21.22
N ASP A 125 4.30 0.22 22.20
CA ASP A 125 5.70 0.68 22.37
C ASP A 125 6.69 0.27 21.23
N PHE A 126 6.24 0.29 19.97
CA PHE A 126 7.01 -0.01 18.78
C PHE A 126 8.03 1.09 18.52
N SER A 127 9.30 0.74 18.67
CA SER A 127 10.46 1.57 18.31
C SER A 127 10.95 1.30 16.88
N LYS A 128 10.48 0.21 16.25
CA LYS A 128 10.91 -0.27 14.95
C LYS A 128 9.74 -0.35 13.99
N PHE A 129 9.98 0.15 12.78
CA PHE A 129 9.00 0.19 11.71
C PHE A 129 9.61 -0.48 10.48
N VAL A 130 8.78 -1.21 9.76
CA VAL A 130 9.11 -1.77 8.45
C VAL A 130 8.15 -1.16 7.45
N CYS A 131 8.67 -0.73 6.30
CA CYS A 131 7.87 -0.27 5.18
C CYS A 131 8.25 -1.02 3.92
N LYS A 132 7.26 -1.63 3.27
CA LYS A 132 7.41 -2.30 1.98
C LYS A 132 6.52 -1.68 0.91
N GLY A 133 7.03 -1.64 -0.31
CA GLY A 133 6.28 -1.20 -1.48
C GLY A 133 7.04 -1.35 -2.78
N PHE A 134 6.53 -0.74 -3.84
CA PHE A 134 7.08 -0.79 -5.19
C PHE A 134 7.68 0.55 -5.59
N PRO A 135 8.88 0.90 -5.09
CA PRO A 135 9.48 2.19 -5.35
C PRO A 135 10.00 2.33 -6.78
N MET A 136 10.14 3.57 -7.23
CA MET A 136 10.79 3.93 -8.49
C MET A 136 12.28 3.57 -8.47
N ALA A 137 12.91 3.39 -7.31
CA ALA A 137 14.25 2.81 -7.21
C ALA A 137 14.35 1.44 -7.91
N THR A 138 13.29 0.62 -7.84
CA THR A 138 13.17 -0.66 -8.57
C THR A 138 12.36 -0.51 -9.87
N MET A 139 12.10 0.72 -10.30
CA MET A 139 11.15 1.06 -11.37
C MET A 139 9.74 0.50 -11.12
N GLY A 140 9.36 0.28 -9.85
CA GLY A 140 8.12 -0.37 -9.44
C GLY A 140 8.02 -1.85 -9.79
N LYS A 141 9.13 -2.48 -10.25
CA LYS A 141 9.13 -3.87 -10.73
C LYS A 141 9.27 -4.85 -9.58
N GLU A 142 9.99 -4.48 -8.54
CA GLU A 142 10.31 -5.32 -7.40
C GLU A 142 9.81 -4.69 -6.11
N LEU A 143 9.31 -5.55 -5.22
CA LEU A 143 8.96 -5.16 -3.87
C LEU A 143 10.25 -4.90 -3.10
N ASP A 144 10.36 -3.72 -2.50
CA ASP A 144 11.53 -3.29 -1.74
C ASP A 144 11.12 -2.94 -0.30
N VAL A 145 12.10 -2.89 0.59
CA VAL A 145 11.90 -2.69 2.03
C VAL A 145 12.85 -1.64 2.59
N ILE A 146 12.32 -0.76 3.42
CA ILE A 146 13.10 0.20 4.21
C ILE A 146 12.75 0.06 5.70
N TYR A 147 13.72 0.41 6.55
CA TYR A 147 13.65 0.24 8.01
C TYR A 147 13.73 1.57 8.73
N PRO A 148 12.68 2.41 8.66
CA PRO A 148 12.65 3.68 9.37
C PRO A 148 12.69 3.50 10.89
N ILE A 149 13.30 4.49 11.55
CA ILE A 149 13.32 4.61 13.01
C ILE A 149 12.36 5.73 13.41
N TRP A 150 11.66 5.56 14.52
CA TRP A 150 10.86 6.65 15.04
C TRP A 150 11.72 7.81 15.56
N LYS A 151 11.31 9.04 15.19
CA LYS A 151 11.97 10.26 15.64
C LYS A 151 11.18 10.97 16.74
N GLN A 152 9.99 11.47 16.41
CA GLN A 152 9.15 12.22 17.35
C GLN A 152 7.68 12.27 16.93
N ARG A 153 6.78 12.67 17.83
CA ARG A 153 5.41 13.10 17.49
C ARG A 153 5.45 14.60 17.17
N MET A 154 4.67 15.04 16.19
CA MET A 154 4.54 16.47 15.88
C MET A 154 3.63 17.15 16.92
N THR A 155 3.95 18.39 17.29
CA THR A 155 3.24 19.14 18.33
C THR A 155 2.04 19.91 17.82
N GLU A 156 2.06 20.31 16.55
CA GLU A 156 1.02 21.17 15.95
C GLU A 156 -0.03 20.39 15.15
N VAL A 157 0.29 19.17 14.74
CA VAL A 157 -0.55 18.31 13.91
C VAL A 157 -0.47 16.88 14.43
N ASP A 158 -1.55 16.11 14.28
CA ASP A 158 -1.58 14.70 14.69
C ASP A 158 -0.84 13.81 13.67
N LYS A 159 0.47 14.00 13.60
CA LYS A 159 1.40 13.28 12.73
C LYS A 159 2.62 12.84 13.54
N PHE A 160 3.36 11.86 13.03
CA PHE A 160 4.64 11.45 13.61
C PHE A 160 5.73 11.48 12.54
N GLN A 161 6.96 11.69 12.99
CA GLN A 161 8.13 11.73 12.14
C GLN A 161 8.92 10.45 12.29
N LEU A 162 9.32 9.92 11.14
CA LEU A 162 10.26 8.82 11.03
C LEU A 162 11.54 9.31 10.36
N GLU A 163 12.64 8.70 10.76
CA GLU A 163 13.96 8.94 10.21
C GLU A 163 14.39 7.74 9.37
N LEU A 164 14.82 8.02 8.14
CA LEU A 164 15.44 7.03 7.29
C LEU A 164 16.92 6.92 7.65
N THR A 165 17.39 5.69 7.80
CA THR A 165 18.82 5.40 8.04
C THR A 165 19.61 5.24 6.75
N GLU A 166 18.92 5.20 5.60
CA GLU A 166 19.47 4.93 4.28
C GLU A 166 19.46 6.19 3.41
N THR A 167 20.52 6.39 2.61
CA THR A 167 20.65 7.53 1.70
C THR A 167 19.83 7.29 0.42
N TYR A 168 18.54 7.59 0.47
CA TYR A 168 17.70 7.66 -0.73
C TYR A 168 17.58 9.10 -1.25
N THR A 169 17.57 9.25 -2.57
CA THR A 169 17.13 10.51 -3.19
C THR A 169 15.60 10.57 -3.18
N GLU A 170 15.03 11.77 -3.22
CA GLU A 170 13.56 11.96 -3.31
C GLU A 170 12.95 11.20 -4.51
N PHE A 171 13.67 11.12 -5.62
CA PHE A 171 13.27 10.34 -6.80
C PHE A 171 13.21 8.83 -6.50
N ASN A 172 14.22 8.28 -5.84
CA ASN A 172 14.28 6.86 -5.49
C ASN A 172 13.19 6.48 -4.47
N MET A 173 12.76 7.45 -3.67
CA MET A 173 11.67 7.28 -2.72
C MET A 173 10.29 7.28 -3.36
N LYS A 174 10.10 7.80 -4.57
CA LYS A 174 8.77 7.78 -5.23
C LYS A 174 8.27 6.34 -5.30
N GLY A 175 7.05 6.07 -4.85
CA GLY A 175 6.53 4.69 -4.74
C GLY A 175 6.76 4.00 -3.38
N PHE A 176 7.69 4.49 -2.55
CA PHE A 176 7.60 4.41 -1.08
C PHE A 176 6.77 5.58 -0.51
N SER A 177 6.66 6.67 -1.27
CA SER A 177 6.77 8.03 -0.74
C SER A 177 5.60 8.64 0.03
N ARG A 178 4.39 8.07 0.11
CA ARG A 178 3.28 8.77 0.80
C ARG A 178 2.29 7.93 1.60
N TRP A 179 2.27 6.61 1.39
CA TRP A 179 1.71 5.67 2.35
C TRP A 179 2.78 4.65 2.69
N TRP A 180 3.24 4.73 3.93
CA TRP A 180 4.09 3.70 4.46
C TRP A 180 3.17 2.63 5.02
N ASN A 181 3.32 1.42 4.51
CA ASN A 181 2.70 0.26 5.14
C ASN A 181 3.54 -0.05 6.37
N PHE A 182 3.20 0.56 7.50
CA PHE A 182 3.94 0.43 8.74
C PHE A 182 3.58 -0.86 9.45
N TYR A 183 4.54 -1.77 9.47
CA TYR A 183 4.43 -2.97 10.28
C TYR A 183 5.22 -2.76 11.57
N GLY A 184 4.50 -2.75 12.69
CA GLY A 184 5.10 -2.72 14.02
C GLY A 184 5.62 -4.10 14.39
N CYS A 185 6.93 -4.26 14.50
CA CYS A 185 7.55 -5.46 15.04
C CYS A 185 7.80 -5.26 16.55
N LYS A 186 7.37 -6.22 17.38
CA LYS A 186 7.79 -6.29 18.79
C LYS A 186 9.24 -6.75 18.91
#